data_AF-A0A3M1DQP4-F1
#
_entry.id   AF-A0A3M1DQP4-F1
#
_cell.length_a   1.000
_cell.length_b   1.000
_cell.length_c   1.000
_cell.angle_alpha   90.00
_cell.angle_beta   90.00
_cell.angle_gamma   90.00
#
_symmetry.space_group_name_H-M   'P 1'
#
loop_
_entity.id
_entity.type
_entity.pdbx_description
1 polymer ?
#
loop_
_entity_poly.entity_id
_entity_poly.type
_entity_poly.pdbx_seq_one_letter_code
_entity_poly.pdbx_strand_id
1 'polypeptide(L)'
;MILKIYPRPSAFIRVPNKIRQSPARDLNGEELALLLQRFGYRVTRQTGSHMRLTTLEGGEHHITIPRHKPLWVGTLNAILRDVAEHLGIERETLLRALFDK
;
A
#
# COMPACT_ATOMS: atom_id res chain seq x y z
N MET A 1 -21.54 -11.21 -7.81
CA MET A 1 -20.59 -10.38 -8.59
C MET A 1 -20.51 -9.03 -7.89
N ILE A 2 -19.67 -8.89 -6.86
CA ILE A 2 -19.68 -7.70 -6.00
C ILE A 2 -18.62 -6.72 -6.53
N LEU A 3 -19.10 -5.69 -7.23
CA LEU A 3 -18.35 -4.48 -7.55
C LEU A 3 -18.10 -3.75 -6.22
N LYS A 4 -16.93 -3.94 -5.60
CA LYS A 4 -16.47 -3.04 -4.53
C LYS A 4 -15.98 -1.77 -5.22
N ILE A 5 -16.93 -0.86 -5.50
CA ILE A 5 -16.60 0.51 -5.85
C ILE A 5 -16.07 1.12 -4.55
N TYR A 6 -14.75 1.19 -4.37
CA TYR A 6 -14.20 2.11 -3.38
C TYR A 6 -14.55 3.51 -3.88
N PRO A 7 -15.43 4.27 -3.19
CA PRO A 7 -15.66 5.64 -3.57
C PRO A 7 -14.32 6.37 -3.50
N ARG A 8 -13.93 7.08 -4.56
CA ARG A 8 -12.87 8.09 -4.47
C ARG A 8 -13.19 8.92 -3.22
N PRO A 9 -12.32 8.99 -2.21
CA PRO A 9 -12.64 9.71 -0.99
C PRO A 9 -12.73 11.20 -1.31
N SER A 10 -13.93 11.65 -1.65
CA SER A 10 -14.31 13.05 -1.81
C SER A 10 -14.58 13.73 -0.47
N ALA A 11 -14.20 13.08 0.64
CA ALA A 11 -14.32 13.62 1.98
C ALA A 11 -12.98 14.18 2.44
N PHE A 12 -12.95 15.50 2.56
CA PHE A 12 -11.95 16.34 3.20
C PHE A 12 -11.74 15.90 4.67
N ILE A 13 -10.90 14.89 4.92
CA ILE A 13 -10.54 14.48 6.28
C ILE A 13 -9.51 15.49 6.80
N ARG A 14 -9.98 16.40 7.65
CA ARG A 14 -9.16 17.35 8.41
C ARG A 14 -8.10 16.56 9.19
N VAL A 15 -6.83 16.69 8.81
CA VAL A 15 -5.71 15.92 9.37
C VAL A 15 -5.24 16.55 10.69
N PRO A 16 -5.46 15.93 11.87
CA PRO A 16 -4.78 16.38 13.08
C PRO A 16 -3.32 15.90 13.04
N ASN A 17 -2.44 16.86 13.30
CA ASN A 17 -0.99 16.74 13.36
C ASN A 17 -0.59 15.96 14.63
N LYS A 18 0.19 14.89 14.41
CA LYS A 18 1.19 14.26 15.31
C LYS A 18 1.11 12.74 15.23
N ILE A 19 1.89 12.13 14.33
CA ILE A 19 2.34 10.74 14.49
C ILE A 19 3.88 10.73 14.39
N ARG A 20 4.53 10.91 15.54
CA ARG A 20 5.93 10.51 15.76
C ARG A 20 5.90 9.05 16.21
N GLN A 21 5.82 8.08 15.32
CA GLN A 21 6.16 6.69 15.63
C GLN A 21 6.75 6.04 14.39
N SER A 22 7.89 5.36 14.54
CA SER A 22 8.66 4.74 13.45
C SER A 22 8.35 3.24 13.39
N PRO A 23 7.47 2.73 12.50
CA PRO A 23 7.21 1.29 12.37
C PRO A 23 8.09 0.63 11.29
N ALA A 24 9.11 1.33 10.79
CA ALA A 24 9.80 0.99 9.54
C ALA A 24 10.91 -0.08 9.66
N ARG A 25 11.07 -0.77 10.79
CA ARG A 25 12.24 -1.65 11.01
C ARG A 25 12.01 -3.14 10.76
N ASP A 26 10.76 -3.61 10.72
CA ASP A 26 10.49 -5.06 10.65
C ASP A 26 9.41 -5.52 9.66
N LEU A 27 8.82 -4.61 8.87
CA LEU A 27 7.83 -4.97 7.85
C LEU A 27 8.41 -5.94 6.83
N ASN A 28 7.72 -7.07 6.66
CA ASN A 28 8.05 -8.04 5.63
C ASN A 28 7.20 -7.81 4.36
N GLY A 29 7.66 -8.33 3.22
CA GLY A 29 6.97 -8.15 1.93
C GLY A 29 5.58 -8.76 1.87
N GLU A 30 5.37 -9.85 2.61
CA GLU A 30 4.08 -10.54 2.68
C GLU A 30 3.05 -9.74 3.50
N GLU A 31 3.46 -9.14 4.61
CA GLU A 31 2.67 -8.23 5.44
C GLU A 31 2.27 -7.00 4.63
N LEU A 32 3.20 -6.38 3.90
CA LEU A 32 2.87 -5.26 3.03
C LEU A 32 1.86 -5.67 1.95
N ALA A 33 2.04 -6.84 1.35
CA ALA A 33 1.11 -7.36 0.37
C ALA A 33 -0.29 -7.58 0.96
N LEU A 34 -0.39 -8.12 2.18
CA LEU A 34 -1.66 -8.32 2.90
C LEU A 34 -2.35 -6.98 3.19
N LEU A 35 -1.62 -5.97 3.66
CA LEU A 35 -2.17 -4.65 3.93
C LEU A 35 -2.70 -3.97 2.65
N LEU A 36 -1.97 -4.12 1.54
CA LEU A 36 -2.36 -3.57 0.25
C LEU A 36 -3.61 -4.23 -0.37
N GLN A 37 -3.98 -5.44 0.08
CA GLN A 37 -5.27 -6.04 -0.33
C GLN A 37 -6.48 -5.18 0.08
N ARG A 38 -6.37 -4.36 1.14
CA ARG A 38 -7.43 -3.41 1.54
C ARG A 38 -7.70 -2.34 0.48
N PHE A 39 -6.77 -2.13 -0.45
CA PHE A 39 -6.84 -1.17 -1.57
C PHE A 39 -6.96 -1.89 -2.93
N GLY A 40 -7.42 -3.14 -2.92
CA GLY A 40 -7.70 -3.89 -4.15
C GLY A 40 -6.49 -4.57 -4.78
N TYR A 41 -5.28 -4.40 -4.24
CA TYR A 41 -4.09 -5.08 -4.75
C TYR A 41 -4.15 -6.58 -4.46
N ARG A 42 -3.95 -7.40 -5.49
CA ARG A 42 -3.91 -8.86 -5.38
C ARG A 42 -2.60 -9.37 -5.93
N VAL A 43 -2.00 -10.36 -5.28
CA VAL A 43 -0.83 -11.05 -5.82
C VAL A 43 -1.25 -11.78 -7.10
N THR A 44 -0.71 -11.36 -8.23
CA THR A 44 -1.00 -11.95 -9.55
C THR A 44 0.08 -12.89 -10.03
N ARG A 45 1.32 -12.70 -9.55
CA ARG A 45 2.45 -13.57 -9.86
C ARG A 45 3.46 -13.55 -8.74
N GLN A 46 4.03 -14.69 -8.40
CA GLN A 46 5.25 -14.77 -7.60
C GLN A 46 6.34 -15.42 -8.44
N THR A 47 7.55 -14.86 -8.39
CA THR A 47 8.71 -15.46 -9.06
C THR A 47 9.92 -15.31 -8.16
N GLY A 48 10.45 -16.44 -7.69
CA GLY A 48 11.50 -16.47 -6.70
C GLY A 48 11.13 -15.63 -5.47
N SER A 49 11.99 -14.67 -5.18
CA SER A 49 11.89 -13.80 -4.00
C SER A 49 11.05 -12.53 -4.22
N HIS A 50 10.34 -12.39 -5.33
CA HIS A 50 9.52 -11.21 -5.65
C HIS A 50 8.06 -11.60 -5.93
N MET A 51 7.14 -10.72 -5.50
CA MET A 51 5.71 -10.83 -5.73
C MET A 51 5.25 -9.63 -6.55
N ARG A 52 4.47 -9.88 -7.60
CA ARG A 52 3.77 -8.85 -8.37
C ARG A 52 2.35 -8.76 -7.87
N LEU A 53 1.95 -7.58 -7.43
CA LEU A 53 0.57 -7.27 -7.08
C LEU A 53 -0.04 -6.40 -8.17
N THR A 54 -1.31 -6.66 -8.49
CA THR A 54 -2.10 -5.86 -9.42
C THR A 54 -3.35 -5.38 -8.71
N THR A 55 -3.71 -4.11 -8.91
CA THR A 55 -5.06 -3.62 -8.65
C THR A 55 -5.70 -3.18 -9.95
N LEU A 56 -7.04 -3.29 -10.00
CA LEU A 56 -7.88 -2.69 -11.05
C LEU A 56 -8.69 -1.51 -10.48
N GLU A 57 -8.57 -1.26 -9.17
CA GLU A 57 -9.29 -0.19 -8.49
C GLU A 57 -8.60 1.14 -8.75
N GLY A 58 -9.36 2.13 -9.26
CA GLY A 58 -8.81 3.41 -9.67
C GLY A 58 -8.02 3.38 -10.99
N GLY A 59 -7.93 2.23 -11.66
CA GLY A 59 -7.12 1.99 -12.85
C GLY A 59 -6.28 0.72 -12.71
N GLU A 60 -5.75 0.19 -13.82
CA GLU A 60 -4.81 -0.92 -13.76
C GLU A 60 -3.46 -0.42 -13.25
N HIS A 61 -2.98 -1.03 -12.17
CA HIS A 61 -1.69 -0.68 -11.59
C HIS A 61 -0.97 -1.91 -11.06
N HIS A 62 0.34 -1.97 -11.28
CA HIS A 62 1.18 -3.10 -10.92
C HIS A 62 2.34 -2.67 -10.06
N ILE A 63 2.51 -3.32 -8.93
CA ILE A 63 3.65 -3.11 -8.04
C ILE A 63 4.40 -4.42 -7.83
N THR A 64 5.72 -4.32 -7.67
CA THR A 64 6.56 -5.47 -7.35
C THR A 64 7.13 -5.31 -5.96
N ILE A 65 6.89 -6.30 -5.10
CA ILE A 65 7.30 -6.31 -3.70
C ILE A 65 8.24 -7.51 -3.48
N PRO A 66 9.45 -7.32 -2.93
CA PRO A 66 10.30 -8.43 -2.52
C PRO A 66 9.67 -9.15 -1.32
N ARG A 67 9.63 -10.47 -1.36
CA ARG A 67 9.00 -11.35 -0.37
C ARG A 67 9.83 -11.53 0.91
N HIS A 68 11.15 -11.37 0.83
CA HIS A 68 12.08 -11.65 1.94
C HIS A 68 12.51 -10.36 2.66
N LYS A 69 12.99 -10.51 3.91
CA LYS A 69 13.72 -9.44 4.60
C LYS A 69 15.11 -9.26 3.99
N PRO A 70 15.67 -8.04 4.02
CA PRO A 70 15.07 -6.80 4.53
C PRO A 70 14.32 -6.02 3.43
N LEU A 71 13.10 -5.56 3.74
CA LEU A 71 12.55 -4.40 3.04
C LEU A 71 13.32 -3.18 3.53
N TRP A 72 14.23 -2.68 2.71
CA TRP A 72 14.92 -1.44 3.03
C TRP A 72 13.88 -0.32 3.09
N VAL A 73 14.05 0.61 4.03
CA VAL A 73 13.16 1.78 4.20
C VAL A 73 13.00 2.53 2.87
N GLY A 74 14.05 2.55 2.03
CA GLY A 74 14.01 3.11 0.67
C GLY A 74 13.02 2.39 -0.26
N THR A 75 13.05 1.05 -0.29
CA THR A 75 12.13 0.24 -1.11
C THR A 75 10.69 0.39 -0.64
N LEU A 76 10.46 0.37 0.67
CA LEU A 76 9.13 0.60 1.24
C LEU A 76 8.61 1.99 0.87
N ASN A 77 9.43 3.04 1.02
CA ASN A 77 9.05 4.40 0.68
C ASN A 77 8.73 4.55 -0.82
N ALA A 78 9.49 3.89 -1.69
CA ALA A 78 9.23 3.90 -3.12
C ALA A 78 7.86 3.27 -3.43
N ILE A 79 7.56 2.10 -2.86
CA ILE A 79 6.27 1.41 -3.04
C ILE A 79 5.11 2.26 -2.49
N LEU A 80 5.27 2.84 -1.30
CA LEU A 80 4.21 3.67 -0.70
C LEU A 80 3.95 4.94 -1.51
N ARG A 81 4.99 5.57 -2.07
CA ARG A 81 4.83 6.73 -2.95
C ARG A 81 4.05 6.36 -4.20
N ASP A 82 4.47 5.29 -4.87
CA ASP A 82 3.86 4.78 -6.09
C ASP A 82 2.37 4.42 -5.90
N VAL A 83 2.06 3.73 -4.79
CA VAL A 83 0.67 3.40 -4.42
C VAL A 83 -0.14 4.67 -4.08
N ALA A 84 0.45 5.64 -3.37
CA ALA A 84 -0.22 6.89 -3.02
C ALA A 84 -0.53 7.73 -4.27
N GLU A 85 0.40 7.80 -5.22
CA GLU A 85 0.24 8.45 -6.52
C GLU A 85 -0.90 7.80 -7.32
N HIS A 86 -0.94 6.46 -7.40
CA HIS A 86 -2.01 5.73 -8.09
C HIS A 86 -3.39 5.98 -7.45
N LEU A 87 -3.46 5.95 -6.12
CA LEU A 87 -4.71 6.18 -5.39
C LEU A 87 -5.12 7.66 -5.34
N GLY A 88 -4.23 8.58 -5.71
CA GLY A 88 -4.45 10.03 -5.62
C GLY A 88 -4.61 10.53 -4.18
N ILE A 89 -3.97 9.88 -3.22
CA ILE A 89 -4.03 10.24 -1.79
C ILE A 89 -2.67 10.66 -1.27
N GLU A 90 -2.65 11.45 -0.20
CA GLU A 90 -1.42 11.81 0.50
C GLU A 90 -0.77 10.57 1.14
N ARG A 91 0.56 10.49 1.09
CA ARG A 91 1.35 9.39 1.69
C ARG A 91 1.00 9.15 3.15
N GLU A 92 0.80 10.23 3.91
CA GLU A 92 0.44 10.16 5.33
C GLU A 92 -0.93 9.50 5.54
N THR A 93 -1.90 9.79 4.66
CA THR A 93 -3.22 9.16 4.67
C THR A 93 -3.11 7.67 4.38
N LEU A 94 -2.28 7.28 3.41
CA LEU A 94 -2.00 5.87 3.11
C LEU A 94 -1.38 5.16 4.31
N LEU A 95 -0.38 5.76 4.97
CA LEU A 95 0.27 5.19 6.15
C LEU A 95 -0.71 4.97 7.30
N ARG A 96 -1.57 5.94 7.58
CA ARG A 96 -2.65 5.77 8.57
C ARG A 96 -3.55 4.62 8.16
N ALA A 97 -4.08 4.60 6.94
CA ALA A 97 -4.96 3.52 6.51
C ALA A 97 -4.31 2.13 6.52
N LEU A 98 -2.98 2.03 6.37
CA LEU A 98 -2.23 0.77 6.47
C LEU A 98 -1.99 0.32 7.93
N PHE A 99 -1.72 1.24 8.86
CA PHE A 99 -1.25 0.91 10.21
C PHE A 99 -2.20 1.30 11.35
N ASP A 100 -3.25 2.07 11.08
CA ASP A 100 -4.31 2.40 12.03
C ASP A 100 -5.17 1.14 12.23
N LYS A 101 -5.24 0.71 13.50
CA LYS A 101 -5.83 -0.55 13.94
C LYS A 101 -7.31 -0.37 14.29
#